data_AF-A0A256ZKX8-F1
#
_entry.id   AF-A0A256ZKX8-F1
#
_cell.length_a   1.000
_cell.length_b   1.000
_cell.length_c   1.000
_cell.angle_alpha   90.00
_cell.angle_beta   90.00
_cell.angle_gamma   90.00
#
_symmetry.space_group_name_H-M   'P 1'
#
loop_
_entity.id
_entity.type
_entity.pdbx_description
1 polymer ?
#
loop_
_entity_poly.entity_id
_entity_poly.type
_entity_poly.pdbx_seq_one_letter_code
_entity_poly.pdbx_strand_id
1 'polypeptide(L)' 'MMDIKACTRCGSGNLRMPSELEFEIRLTLAGQYKCGGCNFIGFPIVFDLEGNYLRYKSLKQNV' A
#
# COMPACT_ATOMS: atom_id res chain seq x y z
N MET A 1 -6.69 -10.27 14.44
CA MET A 1 -7.34 -9.36 13.48
C MET A 1 -6.47 -9.30 12.24
N MET A 2 -7.05 -9.37 11.04
CA MET A 2 -6.30 -9.18 9.79
C MET A 2 -6.37 -7.70 9.41
N ASP A 3 -5.25 -6.98 9.53
CA ASP A 3 -5.19 -5.58 9.10
C ASP A 3 -5.22 -5.49 7.57
N ILE A 4 -5.98 -4.53 7.03
CA ILE A 4 -6.02 -4.30 5.58
C ILE A 4 -4.96 -3.26 5.23
N LYS A 5 -4.03 -3.64 4.34
CA LYS A 5 -2.99 -2.74 3.82
C LYS A 5 -3.41 -2.18 2.47
N ALA A 6 -3.26 -0.87 2.26
CA ALA A 6 -3.55 -0.22 0.99
C ALA A 6 -2.40 0.68 0.51
N CYS A 7 -2.31 0.86 -0.81
CA CYS A 7 -1.34 1.77 -1.40
C CYS A 7 -1.66 3.23 -1.04
N THR A 8 -0.67 3.94 -0.52
CA THR A 8 -0.76 5.37 -0.17
C THR A 8 -1.02 6.27 -1.38
N ARG A 9 -0.58 5.87 -2.59
CA ARG A 9 -0.82 6.66 -3.81
C ARG A 9 -2.21 6.44 -4.40
N CYS A 10 -2.53 5.21 -4.79
CA CYS A 10 -3.75 4.89 -5.55
C CYS A 10 -4.83 4.15 -4.75
N GLY A 11 -4.58 3.84 -3.47
CA GLY A 11 -5.55 3.13 -2.62
C GLY A 11 -5.75 1.65 -2.92
N SER A 12 -5.03 1.08 -3.89
CA SER A 12 -5.12 -0.36 -4.18
C SER A 12 -4.62 -1.22 -3.03
N GLY A 13 -5.41 -2.23 -2.65
CA GLY A 13 -5.01 -3.28 -1.69
C GLY A 13 -4.12 -4.37 -2.30
N ASN A 14 -3.84 -4.32 -3.61
CA ASN A 14 -2.90 -5.24 -4.25
C ASN A 14 -1.46 -4.80 -3.96
N LEU A 15 -0.91 -5.32 -2.88
CA LEU A 15 0.43 -5.01 -2.38
C LEU A 15 1.28 -6.28 -2.36
N ARG A 16 2.52 -6.18 -2.85
CA ARG A 16 3.51 -7.26 -2.85
C ARG A 16 4.82 -6.81 -2.23
N MET A 17 5.65 -7.75 -1.82
CA MET A 17 7.02 -7.45 -1.43
C MET A 17 7.80 -6.95 -2.66
N PRO A 18 8.54 -5.83 -2.56
CA PRO A 18 9.49 -5.41 -3.59
C PRO A 18 10.59 -6.46 -3.79
N SER A 19 11.19 -6.52 -4.97
CA SER A 19 12.36 -7.39 -5.20
C SER A 19 13.62 -6.82 -4.54
N GLU A 20 14.67 -7.64 -4.39
CA GLU A 20 15.97 -7.21 -3.82
C GLU A 20 16.55 -6.00 -4.55
N LEU A 21 16.54 -6.00 -5.89
CA LEU A 21 17.00 -4.88 -6.72
C LEU A 21 16.21 -3.58 -6.43
N GLU A 22 14.90 -3.69 -6.17
CA GLU A 22 14.06 -2.54 -5.86
C GLU A 22 14.26 -2.03 -4.42
N PHE A 23 14.64 -2.93 -3.51
CA PHE A 23 15.06 -2.60 -2.15
C PHE A 23 16.41 -1.90 -2.11
N GLU A 24 17.38 -2.33 -2.91
CA GLU A 24 18.71 -1.72 -3.01
C GLU A 24 18.64 -0.25 -3.45
N ILE A 25 17.65 0.13 -4.25
CA ILE A 25 17.40 1.53 -4.65
C ILE A 25 16.79 2.35 -3.49
N ARG A 26 16.19 1.70 -2.47
CA ARG A 26 15.44 2.33 -1.36
C ARG A 26 15.86 1.75 -0.01
N LEU A 27 17.15 1.84 0.29
CA LEU A 27 17.88 1.17 1.38
C LEU A 27 17.44 1.44 2.83
N THR A 28 16.32 2.12 3.11
CA THR A 28 16.09 2.59 4.47
C THR A 28 15.12 1.81 5.33
N LEU A 29 14.08 1.11 4.84
CA LEU A 29 13.04 0.67 5.79
C LEU A 29 12.31 -0.63 5.45
N ALA A 30 12.41 -1.58 6.38
CA ALA A 30 11.55 -2.76 6.49
C ALA A 30 10.07 -2.34 6.55
N GLY A 31 9.19 -3.12 5.91
CA GLY A 31 7.75 -2.87 5.90
C GLY A 31 7.22 -2.06 4.71
N GLN A 32 8.06 -1.73 3.72
CA GLN A 32 7.61 -1.18 2.44
C GLN A 32 7.02 -2.26 1.52
N TYR A 33 6.01 -1.88 0.74
CA TYR A 33 5.36 -2.72 -0.25
C TYR A 33 5.37 -2.05 -1.62
N LYS A 34 5.44 -2.87 -2.66
CA LYS A 34 5.20 -2.45 -4.04
C LYS A 34 3.73 -2.63 -4.37
N CYS A 35 3.10 -1.56 -4.85
CA CYS A 35 1.72 -1.60 -5.32
C CYS A 35 1.62 -2.24 -6.71
N GLY A 36 0.77 -3.25 -6.87
CA GLY A 36 0.49 -3.86 -8.18
C GLY A 36 -0.30 -2.97 -9.14
N GLY A 37 -1.00 -1.94 -8.63
CA GLY A 37 -1.81 -1.04 -9.46
C GLY A 37 -1.01 0.11 -10.09
N CYS A 38 -0.11 0.75 -9.33
CA CYS A 38 0.65 1.92 -9.78
C CYS A 38 2.17 1.77 -9.71
N ASN A 39 2.67 0.57 -9.37
CA ASN A 39 4.09 0.26 -9.17
C ASN A 39 4.82 1.12 -8.12
N PHE A 40 4.10 1.94 -7.36
CA PHE A 40 4.68 2.72 -6.27
C PHE A 40 5.19 1.80 -5.17
N ILE A 41 6.42 2.08 -4.72
CA ILE A 41 7.04 1.44 -3.56
C ILE A 41 6.95 2.41 -2.39
N GLY A 42 6.49 1.94 -1.24
CA GLY A 42 6.43 2.75 -0.02
C GLY A 42 5.67 2.04 1.09
N PHE A 43 5.45 2.76 2.19
CA PHE A 43 4.64 2.23 3.28
C PHE A 43 3.17 2.18 2.90
N PRO A 44 2.49 1.07 3.18
CA PRO A 44 1.05 1.01 3.02
C PRO A 44 0.35 1.75 4.15
N ILE A 45 -0.85 2.21 3.88
CA ILE A 45 -1.78 2.65 4.92
C ILE A 45 -2.41 1.39 5.50
N VAL A 46 -2.41 1.28 6.82
CA VAL A 46 -2.99 0.16 7.56
C VAL A 46 -4.35 0.58 8.09
N PHE A 47 -5.38 -0.20 7.76
CA PHE A 47 -6.74 0.00 8.26
C PHE A 47 -7.11 -1.15 9.20
N ASP A 48 -7.78 -0.79 10.29
CA ASP A 48 -8.57 -1.74 11.07
C ASP A 48 -9.76 -2.24 10.22
N LEU A 49 -10.31 -3.40 10.59
CA LEU A 49 -11.42 -4.06 9.87
C LEU A 49 -12.73 -3.25 9.87
N GLU A 50 -12.79 -2.10 10.55
CA GLU A 50 -14.00 -1.30 10.72
C GLU A 50 -14.22 -0.29 9.59
N GLY A 51 -14.74 -0.70 8.42
CA GLY A 51 -15.35 0.21 7.43
C GLY A 51 -14.48 1.33 6.81
N ASN A 52 -13.29 1.59 7.35
CA ASN A 52 -12.44 2.73 7.10
C ASN A 52 -11.73 2.57 5.75
N TYR A 53 -11.39 1.33 5.39
CA TYR A 53 -10.81 1.02 4.07
C TYR A 53 -11.77 1.31 2.90
N LEU A 54 -13.05 0.94 3.01
CA LEU A 54 -14.04 1.19 1.95
C LEU A 54 -14.24 2.69 1.72
N ARG A 55 -14.31 3.47 2.80
CA ARG A 55 -14.41 4.94 2.75
C ARG A 55 -13.15 5.60 2.17
N TYR A 56 -11.96 5.11 2.54
CA TYR A 56 -10.70 5.59 1.98
C TYR A 56 -10.60 5.31 0.47
N LYS A 57 -10.98 4.09 0.04
CA LYS A 57 -10.96 3.70 -1.37
C LYS A 57 -11.88 4.57 -2.22
N SER A 58 -13.10 4.87 -1.74
CA SER A 58 -14.04 5.71 -2.50
C SER A 58 -13.55 7.15 -2.66
N LEU A 59 -12.91 7.72 -1.63
CA LEU A 59 -12.32 9.06 -1.70
C LEU A 59 -11.18 9.13 -2.73
N LYS A 60 -10.31 8.10 -2.78
CA LYS A 60 -9.16 8.06 -3.71
C LYS A 60 -9.52 7.80 -5.17
N GLN A 61 -10.68 7.20 -5.46
CA GLN A 61 -11.15 6.97 -6.83
C GLN A 61 -11.82 8.20 -7.47
N ASN A 62 -12.19 9.21 -6.65
CA ASN A 62 -12.85 10.44 -7.10
C ASN A 62 -11.90 11.66 -7.13
N VAL A 63 -10.59 11.42 -7.12
CA VAL A 63 -9.51 12.43 -7.27
C VAL A 63 -8.66 12.02 -8.46
#